data_AF-A0A2H5TS25-F1
#
_entry.id   AF-A0A2H5TS25-F1
#
_cell.length_a   1.000
_cell.length_b   1.000
_cell.length_c   1.000
_cell.angle_alpha   90.00
_cell.angle_beta   90.00
_cell.angle_gamma   90.00
#
_symmetry.space_group_name_H-M   'P 1'
#
loop_
_entity.id
_entity.type
_entity.pdbx_description
1 polymer ?
#
loop_
_entity_poly.entity_id
_entity_poly.type
_entity_poly.pdbx_seq_one_letter_code
_entity_poly.pdbx_strand_id
1 'polypeptide(L)'
;MTSSNSIVIDWSSSSSTHSFIRIDDPSFSHDNSLYPIPDVDSHTSLNNNNDGYPIKDFSSISSISSTTTPPNVDNSFLISFKKFHVTRIHKAGYNKIYEFRRSKSFFFEIVDHHLDTNQLHLRIHTNDYLMSTTPIKYHSTSALPNAKYQISKGLQHFFSSQKVIPRRIQKKYFNMIRQKLLDRITLIKSRESKIINKNTTTKTFFNFSYKRYRFHFGIFIPCDHKIEAKGLPIPPRLCEVPCPIVMSNNRHGCGLHFFHKYPAAIAFVRNEHGDFTPKNQ
;
A
#
# COMPACT_ATOMS: atom_id res chain seq x y z
N MET A 1 -58.61 16.74 -15.85
CA MET A 1 -57.41 17.49 -16.29
C MET A 1 -56.30 17.20 -15.31
N THR A 2 -55.33 16.36 -15.68
CA THR A 2 -54.21 15.92 -14.83
C THR A 2 -52.95 16.71 -15.20
N SER A 3 -52.49 17.60 -14.32
CA SER A 3 -51.24 18.36 -14.53
C SER A 3 -50.03 17.51 -14.16
N SER A 4 -49.19 17.22 -15.15
CA SER A 4 -47.92 16.51 -14.98
C SER A 4 -46.82 17.53 -14.66
N ASN A 5 -46.29 17.51 -13.44
CA ASN A 5 -45.08 18.26 -13.10
C ASN A 5 -43.87 17.36 -13.32
N SER A 6 -43.16 17.54 -14.42
CA SER A 6 -41.86 16.92 -14.67
C SER A 6 -40.75 17.76 -13.99
N ILE A 7 -39.95 17.13 -13.15
CA ILE A 7 -38.73 17.73 -12.61
C ILE A 7 -37.61 17.47 -13.62
N VAL A 8 -37.16 18.52 -14.30
CA VAL A 8 -35.97 18.52 -15.15
C VAL A 8 -34.75 18.74 -14.24
N ILE A 9 -33.88 17.74 -14.12
CA ILE A 9 -32.61 17.85 -13.40
C ILE A 9 -31.56 18.35 -14.41
N ASP A 10 -31.12 19.59 -14.23
CA ASP A 10 -30.00 20.18 -14.95
C ASP A 10 -28.67 19.61 -14.45
N TRP A 11 -27.89 19.02 -15.36
CA TRP A 11 -26.59 18.38 -15.07
C TRP A 11 -25.39 19.30 -15.29
N SER A 12 -25.60 20.57 -15.62
CA SER A 12 -24.48 21.49 -15.93
C SER A 12 -23.76 22.04 -14.69
N SER A 13 -24.20 21.71 -13.47
CA SER A 13 -23.61 22.22 -12.22
C SER A 13 -23.20 21.13 -11.26
N SER A 14 -22.12 20.39 -11.55
CA SER A 14 -21.45 19.55 -10.55
C SER A 14 -19.94 19.59 -10.72
N SER A 15 -19.34 20.65 -10.18
CA SER A 15 -17.92 20.67 -9.80
C SER A 15 -17.73 19.75 -8.59
N SER A 16 -17.66 18.45 -8.85
CA SER A 16 -17.19 17.45 -7.88
C SER A 16 -16.14 16.60 -8.58
N THR A 17 -14.89 16.81 -8.18
CA THR A 17 -13.71 16.08 -8.67
C THR A 17 -13.77 14.62 -8.21
N HIS A 18 -14.65 13.84 -8.83
CA HIS A 18 -14.66 12.39 -8.71
C HIS A 18 -13.54 11.82 -9.59
N SER A 19 -12.47 11.34 -8.96
CA SER A 19 -11.39 10.61 -9.64
C SER A 19 -11.87 9.21 -10.08
N PHE A 20 -12.69 9.16 -11.12
CA PHE A 20 -13.04 7.93 -11.83
C PHE A 20 -12.23 7.93 -13.13
N ILE A 21 -11.31 6.99 -13.29
CA ILE A 21 -10.64 6.77 -14.59
C ILE A 21 -11.25 5.50 -15.16
N ARG A 22 -12.04 5.64 -16.23
CA ARG A 22 -12.38 4.54 -17.14
C ARG A 22 -11.32 4.52 -18.25
N ILE A 23 -10.80 3.33 -18.54
CA ILE A 23 -9.64 3.11 -19.41
C ILE A 23 -10.13 2.78 -20.82
N ASP A 24 -10.89 3.67 -21.45
CA ASP A 24 -11.22 3.56 -22.88
C ASP A 24 -11.08 4.92 -23.60
N ASP A 25 -10.42 5.90 -22.97
CA ASP A 25 -10.24 7.24 -23.55
C ASP A 25 -8.90 7.33 -24.32
N PRO A 26 -8.91 7.58 -25.64
CA PRO A 26 -7.71 7.55 -26.48
C PRO A 26 -6.82 8.79 -26.37
N SER A 27 -7.13 9.74 -25.47
CA SER A 27 -6.51 11.08 -25.41
C SER A 27 -5.18 11.18 -24.67
N PHE A 28 -4.53 10.08 -24.27
CA PHE A 28 -3.18 10.12 -23.67
C PHE A 28 -2.15 9.43 -24.54
N SER A 29 -1.91 9.99 -25.71
CA SER A 29 -0.60 9.94 -26.37
C SER A 29 0.08 11.29 -26.14
N HIS A 30 1.22 11.30 -25.46
CA HIS A 30 2.49 11.86 -25.95
C HIS A 30 3.61 11.73 -24.90
N ASP A 31 4.78 11.41 -25.46
CA ASP A 31 6.15 11.59 -24.98
C ASP A 31 6.66 10.80 -23.77
N ASN A 32 6.99 9.54 -24.04
CA ASN A 32 8.09 8.82 -23.38
C ASN A 32 9.28 8.74 -24.35
N SER A 33 10.20 9.68 -24.23
CA SER A 33 11.55 9.57 -24.78
C SER A 33 12.50 10.04 -23.68
N LEU A 34 13.62 9.32 -23.53
CA LEU A 34 14.65 9.40 -22.49
C LEU A 34 14.34 8.56 -21.25
N TYR A 35 14.76 7.29 -21.27
CA TYR A 35 15.87 6.76 -20.45
C TYR A 35 16.10 5.27 -20.79
N PRO A 36 17.36 4.77 -20.79
CA PRO A 36 17.68 3.41 -21.21
C PRO A 36 17.27 2.37 -20.16
N ILE A 37 16.79 1.21 -20.64
CA ILE A 37 16.62 -0.02 -19.86
C ILE A 37 17.96 -0.78 -19.91
N PRO A 38 18.53 -1.24 -18.79
CA PRO A 38 19.59 -2.23 -18.83
C PRO A 38 18.95 -3.63 -18.96
N ASP A 39 19.16 -4.25 -20.12
CA ASP A 39 19.06 -5.70 -20.30
C ASP A 39 20.35 -6.34 -19.76
N VAL A 40 20.23 -7.36 -18.93
CA VAL A 40 21.34 -8.24 -18.55
C VAL A 40 20.83 -9.67 -18.60
N ASP A 41 21.16 -10.34 -19.70
CA ASP A 41 21.18 -11.80 -19.81
C ASP A 41 22.64 -12.28 -19.89
N SER A 42 22.92 -13.33 -19.11
CA SER A 42 23.95 -14.38 -19.24
C SER A 42 25.44 -14.02 -19.43
N HIS A 43 26.33 -14.68 -18.67
CA HIS A 43 27.20 -15.75 -19.18
C HIS A 43 28.10 -16.39 -18.10
N THR A 44 27.89 -17.70 -17.93
CA THR A 44 28.86 -18.80 -18.05
C THR A 44 30.32 -18.59 -17.60
N SER A 45 30.73 -19.33 -16.57
CA SER A 45 32.11 -19.58 -16.16
C SER A 45 32.79 -20.62 -17.04
N LEU A 46 33.98 -20.31 -17.55
CA LEU A 46 34.93 -21.25 -18.15
C LEU A 46 36.21 -21.28 -17.31
N ASN A 47 36.65 -22.51 -17.09
CA ASN A 47 37.83 -22.95 -16.34
C ASN A 47 39.12 -22.66 -17.14
N ASN A 48 40.26 -22.47 -16.47
CA ASN A 48 41.57 -22.98 -16.90
C ASN A 48 42.67 -22.75 -15.83
N ASN A 49 43.36 -23.83 -15.49
CA ASN A 49 44.59 -23.88 -14.70
C ASN A 49 45.82 -23.63 -15.61
N ASN A 50 46.93 -23.14 -15.04
CA ASN A 50 48.30 -23.62 -15.31
C ASN A 50 49.35 -23.00 -14.37
N ASP A 51 50.40 -23.81 -14.14
CA ASP A 51 51.40 -23.81 -13.06
C ASP A 51 52.63 -22.88 -13.23
N GLY A 52 53.41 -22.69 -12.15
CA GLY A 52 54.89 -22.48 -12.19
C GLY A 52 55.50 -21.37 -11.31
N TYR A 53 56.25 -21.73 -10.26
CA TYR A 53 57.21 -20.89 -9.46
C TYR A 53 58.66 -21.00 -10.04
N PRO A 54 59.75 -20.28 -9.60
CA PRO A 54 59.97 -19.47 -8.37
C PRO A 54 60.83 -18.14 -8.42
N ILE A 55 60.66 -17.32 -7.38
CA ILE A 55 61.60 -16.47 -6.58
C ILE A 55 62.67 -15.56 -7.24
N LYS A 56 62.62 -14.25 -6.95
CA LYS A 56 63.73 -13.45 -6.35
C LYS A 56 63.29 -12.07 -5.83
N ASP A 57 63.75 -11.75 -4.61
CA ASP A 57 63.63 -10.49 -3.88
C ASP A 57 64.28 -9.30 -4.60
N PHE A 58 63.76 -8.08 -4.40
CA PHE A 58 64.47 -6.95 -3.76
C PHE A 58 63.56 -5.69 -3.67
N SER A 59 63.52 -5.15 -2.44
CA SER A 59 63.45 -3.73 -2.07
C SER A 59 62.22 -2.87 -2.41
N SER A 60 61.56 -2.48 -1.31
CA SER A 60 61.19 -1.09 -0.93
C SER A 60 60.04 -0.35 -1.61
N ILE A 61 59.08 -0.01 -0.74
CA ILE A 61 58.11 1.10 -0.77
C ILE A 61 56.89 0.86 -1.67
N SER A 62 55.82 0.37 -1.04
CA SER A 62 54.46 0.74 -1.44
C SER A 62 53.58 0.90 -0.20
N SER A 63 52.86 2.01 -0.23
CA SER A 63 51.88 2.52 0.71
C SER A 63 51.02 1.45 1.37
N ILE A 64 50.82 1.58 2.68
CA ILE A 64 49.73 0.93 3.43
C ILE A 64 48.41 1.43 2.83
N SER A 65 47.96 0.80 1.74
CA SER A 65 46.56 0.82 1.35
C SER A 65 45.87 -0.15 2.29
N SER A 66 45.40 0.37 3.42
CA SER A 66 44.34 -0.25 4.19
C SER A 66 43.10 -0.34 3.29
N THR A 67 43.04 -1.39 2.48
CA THR A 67 41.81 -1.88 1.87
C THR A 67 40.96 -2.49 2.98
N THR A 68 40.37 -1.63 3.81
CA THR A 68 39.11 -1.95 4.46
C THR A 68 38.10 -2.13 3.33
N THR A 69 37.94 -3.38 2.90
CA THR A 69 36.68 -3.81 2.31
C THR A 69 35.58 -3.29 3.23
N PRO A 70 34.62 -2.48 2.73
CA PRO A 70 33.50 -2.09 3.55
C PRO A 70 32.86 -3.38 4.05
N PRO A 71 32.44 -3.47 5.32
CA PRO A 71 31.68 -4.63 5.77
C PRO A 71 30.55 -4.81 4.76
N ASN A 72 30.42 -6.02 4.22
CA ASN A 72 29.35 -6.36 3.31
C ASN A 72 28.05 -6.35 4.12
N VAL A 73 27.53 -5.15 4.39
CA VAL A 73 26.27 -4.95 5.08
C VAL A 73 25.23 -5.40 4.07
N ASP A 74 24.74 -6.63 4.22
CA ASP A 74 23.65 -7.16 3.42
C ASP A 74 22.39 -6.37 3.75
N ASN A 75 22.20 -5.26 3.03
CA ASN A 75 21.07 -4.34 3.10
C ASN A 75 19.82 -4.98 2.49
N SER A 76 19.49 -6.18 2.94
CA SER A 76 18.35 -6.93 2.48
C SER A 76 17.17 -6.79 3.42
N PHE A 77 15.99 -6.95 2.84
CA PHE A 77 14.74 -6.87 3.56
C PHE A 77 13.72 -7.83 2.96
N LEU A 78 12.73 -8.18 3.75
CA LEU A 78 11.70 -9.12 3.36
C LEU A 78 10.43 -8.37 2.95
N ILE A 79 9.74 -8.90 1.94
CA ILE A 79 8.36 -8.52 1.63
C ILE A 79 7.50 -9.77 1.63
N SER A 80 6.36 -9.72 2.30
CA SER A 80 5.36 -10.79 2.25
C SER A 80 3.94 -10.24 2.23
N PHE A 81 2.99 -11.08 1.84
CA PHE A 81 1.58 -10.77 2.07
C PHE A 81 1.18 -11.12 3.51
N LYS A 82 0.36 -10.27 4.13
CA LYS A 82 -0.31 -10.54 5.40
C LYS A 82 -1.82 -10.52 5.18
N LYS A 83 -2.50 -11.61 5.48
CA LYS A 83 -3.95 -11.71 5.32
C LYS A 83 -4.62 -10.95 6.48
N PHE A 84 -5.59 -10.10 6.19
CA PHE A 84 -6.43 -9.49 7.22
C PHE A 84 -7.84 -10.06 7.19
N HIS A 85 -8.46 -10.14 8.36
CA HIS A 85 -9.80 -10.65 8.50
C HIS A 85 -10.82 -9.70 7.82
N VAL A 86 -11.73 -10.27 7.03
CA VAL A 86 -12.84 -9.54 6.44
C VAL A 86 -13.92 -9.35 7.51
N THR A 87 -14.20 -8.10 7.86
CA THR A 87 -15.21 -7.77 8.85
C THR A 87 -16.63 -7.98 8.30
N ARG A 88 -17.56 -8.41 9.17
CA ARG A 88 -19.00 -8.53 8.85
C ARG A 88 -19.67 -7.16 8.95
N ILE A 89 -19.25 -6.21 8.13
CA ILE A 89 -19.87 -4.88 8.04
C ILE A 89 -20.50 -4.66 6.67
N HIS A 90 -21.37 -3.66 6.56
CA HIS A 90 -21.88 -3.24 5.27
C HIS A 90 -20.74 -2.73 4.38
N LYS A 91 -20.56 -3.37 3.21
CA LYS A 91 -19.39 -3.22 2.35
C LYS A 91 -19.58 -2.18 1.24
N ALA A 92 -20.21 -1.05 1.59
CA ALA A 92 -20.39 0.08 0.70
C ALA A 92 -19.47 1.25 1.06
N GLY A 93 -19.42 2.26 0.18
CA GLY A 93 -18.61 3.47 0.41
C GLY A 93 -17.13 3.15 0.64
N TYR A 94 -16.62 3.54 1.81
CA TYR A 94 -15.24 3.33 2.22
C TYR A 94 -14.96 1.87 2.64
N ASN A 95 -15.97 1.16 3.14
CA ASN A 95 -15.86 -0.21 3.65
C ASN A 95 -15.79 -1.27 2.54
N LYS A 96 -15.90 -0.88 1.27
CA LYS A 96 -15.74 -1.78 0.13
C LYS A 96 -14.39 -2.50 0.09
N ILE A 97 -13.37 -1.96 0.78
CA ILE A 97 -12.05 -2.60 0.90
C ILE A 97 -12.09 -3.96 1.61
N TYR A 98 -13.16 -4.24 2.36
CA TYR A 98 -13.37 -5.51 3.03
C TYR A 98 -14.15 -6.51 2.15
N GLU A 99 -14.63 -6.13 0.97
CA GLU A 99 -15.24 -7.07 0.03
C GLU A 99 -14.17 -7.90 -0.66
N PHE A 100 -14.20 -9.22 -0.47
CA PHE A 100 -13.17 -10.16 -0.94
C PHE A 100 -13.58 -10.98 -2.17
N ARG A 101 -14.88 -11.01 -2.51
CA ARG A 101 -15.41 -11.81 -3.62
C ARG A 101 -15.16 -11.15 -4.96
N ARG A 102 -15.47 -9.85 -5.07
CA ARG A 102 -15.44 -9.10 -6.35
C ARG A 102 -14.26 -8.15 -6.50
N SER A 103 -13.58 -7.84 -5.40
CA SER A 103 -12.46 -6.91 -5.35
C SER A 103 -11.39 -7.44 -4.42
N LYS A 104 -10.13 -7.08 -4.71
CA LYS A 104 -8.98 -7.45 -3.88
C LYS A 104 -8.28 -6.20 -3.38
N SER A 105 -7.97 -6.17 -2.11
CA SER A 105 -7.33 -5.05 -1.45
C SER A 105 -5.87 -5.38 -1.17
N PHE A 106 -4.99 -4.42 -1.39
CA PHE A 106 -3.55 -4.52 -1.17
C PHE A 106 -3.08 -3.22 -0.52
N PHE A 107 -2.82 -3.29 0.78
CA PHE A 107 -2.39 -2.15 1.60
C PHE A 107 -0.91 -2.31 1.94
N PHE A 108 -0.10 -1.34 1.51
CA PHE A 108 1.34 -1.36 1.69
C PHE A 108 1.70 -0.78 3.05
N GLU A 109 2.36 -1.59 3.88
CA GLU A 109 3.07 -1.10 5.07
C GLU A 109 4.31 -0.34 4.63
N ILE A 110 4.54 0.81 5.25
CA ILE A 110 5.70 1.67 5.02
C ILE A 110 6.33 1.89 6.38
N VAL A 111 7.63 1.60 6.48
CA VAL A 111 8.36 1.75 7.74
C VAL A 111 9.20 3.02 7.63
N ASP A 112 8.92 3.98 8.51
CA ASP A 112 9.77 5.13 8.79
C ASP A 112 10.63 4.74 10.01
N HIS A 113 11.89 4.35 9.81
CA HIS A 113 12.74 3.90 10.91
C HIS A 113 13.20 5.07 11.79
N HIS A 114 12.54 5.23 12.94
CA HIS A 114 13.13 5.78 14.16
C HIS A 114 13.46 4.68 15.20
N LEU A 115 13.25 3.41 14.86
CA LEU A 115 13.44 2.27 15.77
C LEU A 115 14.40 1.27 15.13
N ASP A 116 15.59 1.12 15.72
CA ASP A 116 16.71 0.27 15.29
C ASP A 116 16.37 -1.22 15.26
N THR A 117 15.64 -1.66 14.23
CA THR A 117 15.46 -3.08 13.96
C THR A 117 16.24 -3.45 12.72
N ASN A 118 17.33 -4.19 12.91
CA ASN A 118 18.26 -4.67 11.87
C ASN A 118 17.62 -5.59 10.82
N GLN A 119 16.30 -5.81 10.86
CA GLN A 119 15.57 -6.67 9.93
C GLN A 119 14.27 -6.00 9.49
N LEU A 120 14.34 -5.28 8.38
CA LEU A 120 13.16 -4.68 7.76
C LEU A 120 12.29 -5.79 7.13
N HIS A 121 11.04 -5.91 7.58
CA HIS A 121 10.05 -6.80 6.98
C HIS A 121 8.78 -6.01 6.64
N LEU A 122 8.63 -5.70 5.35
CA LEU A 122 7.44 -5.00 4.84
C LEU A 122 6.32 -5.98 4.56
N ARG A 123 5.08 -5.61 4.93
CA ARG A 123 3.91 -6.43 4.66
C ARG A 123 2.96 -5.74 3.69
N ILE A 124 2.41 -6.53 2.79
CA ILE A 124 1.28 -6.12 1.95
C ILE A 124 0.03 -6.79 2.53
N HIS A 125 -0.79 -5.99 3.18
CA HIS A 125 -2.02 -6.44 3.80
C HIS A 125 -3.10 -6.69 2.75
N THR A 126 -3.65 -7.90 2.71
CA THR A 126 -4.63 -8.28 1.69
C THR A 126 -5.82 -9.05 2.24
N ASN A 127 -6.97 -8.87 1.59
CA ASN A 127 -8.17 -9.69 1.79
C ASN A 127 -8.20 -10.89 0.82
N ASP A 128 -7.18 -11.08 0.00
CA ASP A 128 -7.08 -12.21 -0.91
C ASP A 128 -6.41 -13.40 -0.24
N TYR A 129 -7.21 -14.37 0.19
CA TYR A 129 -6.72 -15.55 0.89
C TYR A 129 -5.87 -16.48 0.02
N LEU A 130 -5.89 -16.30 -1.30
CA LEU A 130 -5.09 -17.06 -2.26
C LEU A 130 -3.63 -16.58 -2.36
N MET A 131 -3.32 -15.39 -1.82
CA MET A 131 -1.95 -14.88 -1.85
C MET A 131 -1.05 -15.68 -0.88
N SER A 132 0.15 -16.03 -1.35
CA SER A 132 1.16 -16.72 -0.54
C SER A 132 1.69 -15.79 0.54
N THR A 133 1.85 -16.29 1.76
CA THR A 133 2.43 -15.50 2.87
C THR A 133 3.93 -15.70 3.00
N THR A 134 4.54 -16.51 2.12
CA THR A 134 5.98 -16.77 2.15
C THR A 134 6.75 -15.49 1.84
N PRO A 135 7.68 -15.07 2.71
CA PRO A 135 8.47 -13.87 2.48
C PRO A 135 9.45 -14.05 1.32
N ILE A 136 9.65 -13.00 0.56
CA ILE A 136 10.67 -12.91 -0.50
C ILE A 136 11.70 -11.86 -0.10
N LYS A 137 12.97 -12.20 -0.27
CA LYS A 137 14.11 -11.33 0.01
C LYS A 137 14.37 -10.38 -1.16
N TYR A 138 14.58 -9.11 -0.83
CA TYR A 138 15.00 -8.06 -1.77
C TYR A 138 16.25 -7.38 -1.22
N HIS A 139 17.10 -6.88 -2.12
CA HIS A 139 18.30 -6.14 -1.76
C HIS A 139 18.10 -4.65 -2.02
N SER A 140 18.61 -3.82 -1.13
CA SER A 140 18.70 -2.37 -1.25
C SER A 140 20.17 -1.96 -1.30
N THR A 141 20.46 -0.84 -1.95
CA THR A 141 21.80 -0.22 -1.89
C THR A 141 22.00 0.61 -0.62
N SER A 142 20.92 0.90 0.10
CA SER A 142 20.91 1.60 1.38
C SER A 142 20.37 0.67 2.46
N ALA A 143 20.94 0.73 3.67
CA ALA A 143 20.38 0.09 4.86
C ALA A 143 18.92 0.47 5.07
N LEU A 144 18.58 1.73 4.76
CA LEU A 144 17.23 2.28 4.89
C LEU A 144 16.67 2.65 3.51
N PRO A 145 15.83 1.78 2.92
CA PRO A 145 15.17 2.12 1.67
C PRO A 145 14.12 3.21 1.90
N ASN A 146 14.18 4.28 1.09
CA ASN A 146 13.16 5.33 1.14
C ASN A 146 11.76 4.79 0.74
N ALA A 147 10.70 5.53 1.10
CA ALA A 147 9.31 5.12 0.83
C ALA A 147 9.03 4.82 -0.65
N LYS A 148 9.63 5.57 -1.58
CA LYS A 148 9.50 5.32 -3.03
C LYS A 148 10.06 3.95 -3.41
N TYR A 149 11.21 3.58 -2.85
CA TYR A 149 11.83 2.28 -3.08
C TYR A 149 11.04 1.14 -2.42
N GLN A 150 10.60 1.33 -1.17
CA GLN A 150 9.72 0.37 -0.47
C GLN A 150 8.45 0.08 -1.30
N ILE A 151 7.76 1.13 -1.79
CA ILE A 151 6.60 0.98 -2.68
C ILE A 151 6.99 0.28 -3.98
N SER A 152 8.11 0.65 -4.60
CA SER A 152 8.57 0.02 -5.84
C SER A 152 8.75 -1.49 -5.67
N LYS A 153 9.42 -1.93 -4.60
CA LYS A 153 9.63 -3.36 -4.34
C LYS A 153 8.35 -4.07 -3.90
N GLY A 154 7.49 -3.40 -3.13
CA GLY A 154 6.15 -3.89 -2.84
C GLY A 154 5.31 -4.11 -4.11
N LEU A 155 5.31 -3.17 -5.05
CA LEU A 155 4.60 -3.31 -6.32
C LEU A 155 5.21 -4.42 -7.18
N GLN A 156 6.53 -4.55 -7.20
CA GLN A 156 7.21 -5.67 -7.88
C GLN A 156 6.74 -7.02 -7.30
N HIS A 157 6.69 -7.14 -5.97
CA HIS A 157 6.19 -8.32 -5.27
C HIS A 157 4.72 -8.61 -5.64
N PHE A 158 3.86 -7.59 -5.55
CA PHE A 158 2.45 -7.68 -5.96
C PHE A 158 2.30 -8.20 -7.39
N PHE A 159 2.93 -7.54 -8.36
CA PHE A 159 2.79 -7.84 -9.78
C PHE A 159 3.37 -9.19 -10.17
N SER A 160 4.46 -9.63 -9.52
CA SER A 160 5.00 -10.98 -9.71
C SER A 160 4.03 -12.07 -9.27
N SER A 161 3.17 -11.77 -8.29
CA SER A 161 2.17 -12.69 -7.76
C SER A 161 0.86 -12.68 -8.56
N GLN A 162 0.65 -11.70 -9.45
CA GLN A 162 -0.58 -11.58 -10.23
C GLN A 162 -0.53 -12.36 -11.54
N LYS A 163 -1.37 -13.40 -11.64
CA LYS A 163 -1.60 -14.13 -12.90
C LYS A 163 -2.53 -13.39 -13.88
N VAL A 164 -3.32 -12.44 -13.38
CA VAL A 164 -4.41 -11.81 -14.14
C VAL A 164 -4.02 -10.54 -14.89
N ILE A 165 -2.83 -9.99 -14.62
CA ILE A 165 -2.34 -8.74 -15.22
C ILE A 165 -1.11 -9.06 -16.09
N PRO A 166 -1.19 -8.98 -17.42
CA PRO A 166 -0.06 -9.25 -18.31
C PRO A 166 1.12 -8.28 -18.08
N ARG A 167 2.37 -8.74 -18.28
CA ARG A 167 3.58 -7.93 -18.03
C ARG A 167 3.59 -6.57 -18.72
N ARG A 168 3.09 -6.47 -19.96
CA ARG A 168 2.95 -5.18 -20.67
C ARG A 168 2.10 -4.17 -19.91
N ILE A 169 1.00 -4.63 -19.32
CA ILE A 169 0.09 -3.80 -18.52
C ILE A 169 0.73 -3.43 -17.18
N GLN A 170 1.42 -4.37 -16.55
CA GLN A 170 2.18 -4.08 -15.33
C GLN A 170 3.20 -2.96 -15.57
N LYS A 171 4.04 -3.08 -16.61
CA LYS A 171 5.02 -2.05 -17.01
C LYS A 171 4.33 -0.70 -17.28
N LYS A 172 3.22 -0.70 -18.03
CA LYS A 172 2.45 0.52 -18.35
C LYS A 172 1.97 1.27 -17.11
N TYR A 173 1.44 0.58 -16.11
CA TYR A 173 0.82 1.22 -14.94
C TYR A 173 1.70 1.30 -13.70
N PHE A 174 2.88 0.67 -13.71
CA PHE A 174 3.77 0.61 -12.54
C PHE A 174 4.08 2.00 -11.97
N ASN A 175 4.53 2.92 -12.81
CA ASN A 175 4.90 4.27 -12.38
C ASN A 175 3.69 5.07 -11.88
N MET A 176 2.54 4.96 -12.55
CA MET A 176 1.30 5.62 -12.15
C MET A 176 0.82 5.14 -10.78
N ILE A 177 0.81 3.82 -10.55
CA ILE A 177 0.37 3.24 -9.27
C ILE A 177 1.34 3.62 -8.16
N ARG A 178 2.65 3.58 -8.42
CA ARG A 178 3.68 4.04 -7.48
C ARG A 178 3.45 5.49 -7.07
N GLN A 179 3.22 6.38 -8.04
CA GLN A 179 2.98 7.80 -7.76
C GLN A 179 1.71 7.99 -6.92
N LYS A 180 0.61 7.32 -7.29
CA LYS A 180 -0.64 7.39 -6.51
C LYS A 180 -0.50 6.89 -5.08
N LEU A 181 0.37 5.90 -4.82
CA LEU A 181 0.68 5.45 -3.46
C LEU A 181 1.50 6.48 -2.69
N LEU A 182 2.50 7.11 -3.33
CA LEU A 182 3.27 8.19 -2.72
C LEU A 182 2.40 9.40 -2.37
N ASP A 183 1.56 9.84 -3.31
CA ASP A 183 0.60 10.91 -3.08
C ASP A 183 -0.34 10.56 -1.91
N ARG A 184 -0.71 9.28 -1.81
CA ARG A 184 -1.57 8.79 -0.72
C ARG A 184 -0.89 8.90 0.64
N ILE A 185 0.41 8.61 0.74
CA ILE A 185 1.20 8.83 1.98
C ILE A 185 1.12 10.31 2.38
N THR A 186 1.38 11.22 1.44
CA THR A 186 1.36 12.67 1.71
C THR A 186 -0.02 13.15 2.16
N LEU A 187 -1.09 12.69 1.48
CA LEU A 187 -2.46 13.04 1.83
C LEU A 187 -2.88 12.54 3.21
N ILE A 188 -2.47 11.32 3.59
CA ILE A 188 -2.73 10.74 4.91
C ILE A 188 -1.99 11.54 5.99
N LYS A 189 -0.66 11.71 5.85
CA LYS A 189 0.16 12.46 6.81
C LYS A 189 -0.35 13.88 7.02
N SER A 190 -0.70 14.58 5.93
CA SER A 190 -1.27 15.94 5.99
C SER A 190 -2.65 15.99 6.64
N ARG A 191 -3.46 14.93 6.55
CA ARG A 191 -4.77 14.88 7.20
C ARG A 191 -4.63 14.63 8.70
N GLU A 192 -3.80 13.66 9.09
CA GLU A 192 -3.60 13.25 10.48
C GLU A 192 -2.98 14.35 11.32
N SER A 193 -2.02 15.10 10.75
CA SER A 193 -1.32 16.19 11.44
C SER A 193 -2.17 17.44 11.67
N LYS A 194 -3.35 17.55 11.04
CA LYS A 194 -4.24 18.70 11.23
C LYS A 194 -4.92 18.63 12.59
N ILE A 195 -4.72 19.66 13.39
CA ILE A 195 -5.40 19.87 14.68
C ILE A 195 -6.67 20.69 14.43
N ILE A 196 -7.68 20.06 13.86
CA ILE A 196 -8.94 20.72 13.49
C ILE A 196 -10.11 19.82 13.86
N ASN A 197 -11.13 20.37 14.53
CA ASN A 197 -12.32 19.62 14.95
C ASN A 197 -13.38 19.45 13.84
N LYS A 198 -12.94 19.28 12.58
CA LYS A 198 -13.82 19.02 11.43
C LYS A 198 -13.85 17.52 11.13
N ASN A 199 -15.02 17.02 10.74
CA ASN A 199 -15.20 15.61 10.40
C ASN A 199 -14.82 15.26 8.94
N THR A 200 -13.85 15.96 8.36
CA THR A 200 -13.36 15.65 7.01
C THR A 200 -12.53 14.38 7.01
N THR A 201 -12.95 13.42 6.18
CA THR A 201 -12.27 12.12 6.05
C THR A 201 -11.34 12.13 4.84
N THR A 202 -10.32 11.28 4.88
CA THR A 202 -9.43 11.02 3.73
C THR A 202 -9.29 9.52 3.57
N LYS A 203 -9.55 9.02 2.36
CA LYS A 203 -9.39 7.60 2.04
C LYS A 203 -7.92 7.22 2.13
N THR A 204 -7.64 6.04 2.70
CA THR A 204 -6.30 5.45 2.74
C THR A 204 -5.93 4.72 1.45
N PHE A 205 -6.86 4.62 0.51
CA PHE A 205 -6.73 3.83 -0.71
C PHE A 205 -7.30 4.53 -1.94
N PHE A 206 -6.97 3.99 -3.12
CA PHE A 206 -7.58 4.32 -4.41
C PHE A 206 -7.96 3.04 -5.17
N ASN A 207 -8.79 3.19 -6.19
CA ASN A 207 -9.23 2.06 -7.01
C ASN A 207 -8.31 1.90 -8.22
N PHE A 208 -8.04 0.67 -8.60
CA PHE A 208 -7.40 0.30 -9.85
C PHE A 208 -8.17 -0.86 -10.45
N SER A 209 -8.58 -0.74 -11.70
CA SER A 209 -9.34 -1.79 -12.39
C SER A 209 -8.59 -2.21 -13.64
N TYR A 210 -8.62 -3.51 -13.92
CA TYR A 210 -8.11 -4.07 -15.17
C TYR A 210 -9.10 -5.13 -15.68
N LYS A 211 -9.73 -4.86 -16.83
CA LYS A 211 -10.85 -5.67 -17.34
C LYS A 211 -11.91 -5.84 -16.23
N ARG A 212 -12.28 -7.09 -15.92
CA ARG A 212 -13.22 -7.43 -14.83
C ARG A 212 -12.62 -7.36 -13.42
N TYR A 213 -11.30 -7.32 -13.29
CA TYR A 213 -10.60 -7.38 -12.01
C TYR A 213 -10.56 -5.99 -11.36
N ARG A 214 -10.90 -5.96 -10.07
CA ARG A 214 -11.00 -4.73 -9.27
C ARG A 214 -10.02 -4.82 -8.11
N PHE A 215 -9.13 -3.85 -8.03
CA PHE A 215 -8.12 -3.73 -7.00
C PHE A 215 -8.31 -2.45 -6.19
N HIS A 216 -8.04 -2.53 -4.89
CA HIS A 216 -7.90 -1.38 -4.02
C HIS A 216 -6.45 -1.34 -3.54
N PHE A 217 -5.72 -0.29 -3.94
CA PHE A 217 -4.34 -0.06 -3.47
C PHE A 217 -4.37 1.04 -2.43
N GLY A 218 -3.70 0.84 -1.31
CA GLY A 218 -3.65 1.83 -0.24
C GLY A 218 -2.42 1.72 0.63
N ILE A 219 -2.31 2.65 1.58
CA ILE A 219 -1.29 2.62 2.63
C ILE A 219 -1.91 1.96 3.86
N PHE A 220 -1.22 0.98 4.43
CA PHE A 220 -1.69 0.27 5.60
C PHE A 220 -1.65 1.19 6.82
N ILE A 221 -2.82 1.55 7.33
CA ILE A 221 -2.99 2.22 8.62
C ILE A 221 -3.70 1.22 9.55
N PRO A 222 -3.05 0.76 10.64
CA PRO A 222 -3.65 -0.21 11.55
C PRO A 222 -4.84 0.39 12.30
N CYS A 223 -5.75 -0.45 12.77
CA CYS A 223 -6.86 0.02 13.59
C CYS A 223 -6.38 0.25 15.03
N ASP A 224 -6.62 1.45 15.54
CA ASP A 224 -6.23 1.86 16.89
C ASP A 224 -7.23 1.39 17.99
N HIS A 225 -7.75 0.17 17.83
CA HIS A 225 -8.65 -0.48 18.78
C HIS A 225 -7.95 -1.68 19.42
N LYS A 226 -7.98 -1.73 20.75
CA LYS A 226 -7.46 -2.85 21.54
C LYS A 226 -8.57 -3.85 21.80
N ILE A 227 -8.33 -5.10 21.41
CA ILE A 227 -9.22 -6.24 21.61
C ILE A 227 -8.80 -6.91 22.92
N GLU A 228 -9.71 -6.91 23.90
CA GLU A 228 -9.53 -7.58 25.19
C GLU A 228 -10.02 -9.02 25.13
N ALA A 229 -9.23 -9.95 25.66
CA ALA A 229 -9.65 -11.34 25.81
C ALA A 229 -10.47 -11.47 27.11
N LYS A 230 -11.80 -11.41 27.00
CA LYS A 230 -12.69 -11.57 28.17
C LYS A 230 -12.42 -12.92 28.85
N GLY A 231 -12.00 -12.89 30.11
CA GLY A 231 -11.83 -14.08 30.95
C GLY A 231 -10.54 -14.89 30.71
N LEU A 232 -9.58 -14.39 29.92
CA LEU A 232 -8.27 -15.03 29.76
C LEU A 232 -7.16 -14.04 30.15
N PRO A 233 -6.07 -14.50 30.79
CA PRO A 233 -4.93 -13.65 31.16
C PRO A 233 -4.03 -13.37 29.94
N ILE A 234 -4.64 -12.98 28.81
CA ILE A 234 -3.94 -12.68 27.56
C ILE A 234 -3.89 -11.16 27.42
N PRO A 235 -2.70 -10.57 27.18
CA PRO A 235 -2.58 -9.13 26.94
C PRO A 235 -3.49 -8.66 25.79
N PRO A 236 -4.06 -7.44 25.89
CA PRO A 236 -4.88 -6.88 24.83
C PRO A 236 -4.12 -6.85 23.50
N ARG A 237 -4.78 -7.26 22.41
CA ARG A 237 -4.20 -7.27 21.06
C ARG A 237 -4.75 -6.12 20.23
N LEU A 238 -3.91 -5.49 19.41
CA LEU A 238 -4.39 -4.47 18.48
C LEU A 238 -5.17 -5.09 17.33
N CYS A 239 -6.22 -4.41 16.88
CA CYS A 239 -6.96 -4.79 15.70
C CYS A 239 -6.09 -4.66 14.44
N GLU A 240 -5.83 -5.77 13.76
CA GLU A 240 -4.96 -5.81 12.57
C GLU A 240 -5.65 -5.45 11.25
N VAL A 241 -6.91 -4.99 11.31
CA VAL A 241 -7.72 -4.66 10.14
C VAL A 241 -7.36 -3.27 9.64
N PRO A 242 -7.13 -3.07 8.31
CA PRO A 242 -6.76 -1.76 7.78
C PRO A 242 -7.89 -0.74 7.96
N CYS A 243 -7.52 0.50 8.29
CA CYS A 243 -8.44 1.62 8.32
C CYS A 243 -8.77 2.08 6.89
N PRO A 244 -10.05 2.25 6.51
CA PRO A 244 -10.43 2.70 5.17
C PRO A 244 -10.29 4.22 5.03
N ILE A 245 -10.29 4.94 6.15
CA ILE A 245 -10.22 6.39 6.24
C ILE A 245 -9.39 6.85 7.44
N VAL A 246 -8.86 8.06 7.33
CA VAL A 246 -8.24 8.83 8.42
C VAL A 246 -8.91 10.20 8.52
N MET A 247 -8.89 10.81 9.70
CA MET A 247 -9.34 12.19 9.94
C MET A 247 -8.28 12.99 10.68
N SER A 248 -8.55 14.28 10.89
CA SER A 248 -7.78 15.16 11.78
C SER A 248 -7.70 14.62 13.21
N ASN A 249 -6.71 15.10 13.96
CA ASN A 249 -6.40 14.69 15.33
C ASN A 249 -6.02 13.20 15.43
N ASN A 250 -5.31 12.68 14.42
CA ASN A 250 -4.90 11.28 14.33
C ASN A 250 -6.08 10.27 14.49
N ARG A 251 -7.31 10.65 14.13
CA ARG A 251 -8.48 9.79 14.32
C ARG A 251 -8.63 8.83 13.15
N HIS A 252 -8.49 7.54 13.45
CA HIS A 252 -8.63 6.46 12.48
C HIS A 252 -9.08 5.16 13.17
N GLY A 253 -9.65 4.25 12.40
CA GLY A 253 -10.22 3.00 12.88
C GLY A 253 -10.78 2.18 11.73
N CYS A 254 -10.85 0.87 11.89
CA CYS A 254 -11.49 0.01 10.89
C CYS A 254 -13.01 0.22 10.88
N GLY A 255 -13.68 -0.27 9.84
CA GLY A 255 -15.12 -0.05 9.68
C GLY A 255 -16.02 -0.61 10.81
N LEU A 256 -15.49 -1.48 11.68
CA LEU A 256 -16.16 -1.90 12.92
C LEU A 256 -15.91 -0.92 14.07
N HIS A 257 -14.64 -0.59 14.34
CA HIS A 257 -14.27 0.11 15.57
C HIS A 257 -14.27 1.63 15.47
N PHE A 258 -14.30 2.18 14.25
CA PHE A 258 -14.23 3.62 14.04
C PHE A 258 -15.33 4.38 14.79
N PHE A 259 -16.59 3.94 14.65
CA PHE A 259 -17.74 4.60 15.27
C PHE A 259 -17.86 4.31 16.77
N HIS A 260 -17.31 3.19 17.25
CA HIS A 260 -17.22 2.93 18.68
C HIS A 260 -16.23 3.88 19.37
N LYS A 261 -15.11 4.21 18.70
CA LYS A 261 -14.06 5.07 19.25
C LYS A 261 -14.35 6.56 19.06
N TYR A 262 -14.94 6.93 17.93
CA TYR A 262 -15.29 8.31 17.60
C TYR A 262 -16.80 8.41 17.34
N PRO A 263 -17.63 8.32 18.39
CA PRO A 263 -19.05 8.66 18.30
C PRO A 263 -19.15 10.18 18.10
N ALA A 264 -18.85 10.68 16.91
CA ALA A 264 -19.17 12.06 16.56
C ALA A 264 -20.69 12.18 16.63
N ALA A 265 -21.23 12.97 17.56
CA ALA A 265 -22.66 13.25 17.80
C ALA A 265 -23.55 12.76 16.64
N ILE A 266 -23.86 11.46 16.66
CA ILE A 266 -24.63 10.85 15.59
C ILE A 266 -26.03 11.36 15.90
N ALA A 267 -26.59 12.18 15.01
CA ALA A 267 -28.03 12.33 14.93
C ALA A 267 -28.55 10.94 14.54
N PHE A 268 -28.74 10.08 15.54
CA PHE A 268 -29.39 8.81 15.35
C PHE A 268 -30.82 9.14 14.94
N VAL A 269 -31.24 8.62 13.80
CA VAL A 269 -32.65 8.66 13.44
C VAL A 269 -33.26 7.39 14.02
N ARG A 270 -34.32 7.55 14.82
CA ARG A 270 -35.16 6.43 15.23
C ARG A 270 -35.78 5.84 13.97
N ASN A 271 -35.55 4.57 13.70
CA ASN A 271 -36.36 3.87 12.72
C ASN A 271 -37.79 3.69 13.28
N GLU A 272 -38.71 3.22 12.43
CA GLU A 272 -40.11 2.96 12.79
C GLU A 272 -40.28 1.90 13.90
N HIS A 273 -39.19 1.20 14.23
CA HIS A 273 -39.13 0.17 15.29
C HIS A 273 -38.45 0.67 16.58
N GLY A 274 -38.06 1.95 16.65
CA GLY A 274 -37.43 2.53 17.84
C GLY A 274 -35.92 2.29 17.96
N ASP A 275 -35.29 1.59 17.02
CA ASP A 275 -33.85 1.37 16.99
C ASP A 275 -33.12 2.59 16.42
N PHE A 276 -31.95 2.84 16.99
CA PHE A 276 -31.05 3.90 16.54
C PHE A 276 -30.25 3.44 15.33
N THR A 277 -30.51 4.03 14.16
CA THR A 277 -29.72 3.76 12.94
C THR A 277 -28.79 4.93 12.61
N PRO A 278 -27.54 4.67 12.19
CA PRO A 278 -26.63 5.73 11.78
C PRO A 278 -27.10 6.38 10.48
N LYS A 279 -27.24 7.71 10.49
CA LYS A 279 -27.62 8.51 9.32
C LYS A 279 -26.47 8.49 8.30
N ASN A 280 -26.62 7.75 7.20
CA ASN A 280 -25.64 7.77 6.11
C ASN A 280 -25.70 9.15 5.42
N GLN A 281 -24.56 9.85 5.37
CA GLN A 281 -24.29 10.92 4.39
C GLN A 281 -23.60 10.34 3.17
#